data_AF-A0A8W7P081-F1
#
_entry.id   AF-A0A8W7P081-F1
#
_cell.length_a   1.000
_cell.length_b   1.000
_cell.length_c   1.000
_cell.angle_alpha   90.00
_cell.angle_beta   90.00
_cell.angle_gamma   90.00
#
_symmetry.space_group_name_H-M   'P 1'
#
loop_
_entity.id
_entity.type
_entity.pdbx_description
1 polymer ?
#
loop_
_entity_poly.entity_id
_entity_poly.type
_entity_poly.pdbx_seq_one_letter_code
_entity_poly.pdbx_strand_id
1 'polypeptide(L)'
;MDTFLTKQQRIVSEILNLQRHIMNKLHSIESTLESQPTGGGEPSFIEHSDDDSAHSPIPFNLPNTIDEASEPNYAAAQQNGAAHINSDEVQLFSFTRMEKAEELNEFDRRLADAEYFKETYNWLNSLITETNCANRMLVALDLLFDKVFVNKCSWTGRGKGNSRKVPLRCRRNLLHLFKVIGSTRRASVSRSDVEDFFIKKLKQSKQRLNLQGIRKATCHVKRTQLS
;
A
#
# COMPACT_ATOMS: atom_id res chain seq x y z
N MET A 1 36.96 6.02 -0.94
CA MET A 1 36.09 4.82 -0.79
C MET A 1 34.89 5.12 0.12
N ASP A 2 34.62 6.41 0.36
CA ASP A 2 33.90 6.84 1.57
C ASP A 2 32.40 6.96 1.35
N THR A 3 31.96 7.19 0.11
CA THR A 3 30.53 7.35 -0.21
C THR A 3 29.70 6.09 0.05
N PHE A 4 30.29 4.89 -0.04
CA PHE A 4 29.61 3.66 0.31
C PHE A 4 29.48 3.50 1.83
N LEU A 5 30.56 3.79 2.56
CA LEU A 5 30.58 3.68 4.02
C LEU A 5 29.63 4.71 4.65
N THR A 6 29.59 5.94 4.14
CA THR A 6 28.63 6.96 4.58
C THR A 6 27.18 6.57 4.28
N LYS A 7 26.92 5.90 3.15
CA LYS A 7 25.57 5.37 2.84
C LYS A 7 25.18 4.23 3.78
N GLN A 8 26.10 3.33 4.11
CA GLN A 8 25.86 2.26 5.07
C GLN A 8 25.62 2.82 6.47
N GLN A 9 26.44 3.77 6.94
CA GLN A 9 26.25 4.45 8.22
C GLN A 9 24.92 5.19 8.29
N ARG A 10 24.49 5.82 7.19
CA ARG A 10 23.18 6.47 7.10
C ARG A 10 22.05 5.44 7.24
N ILE A 11 22.10 4.35 6.48
CA ILE A 11 21.08 3.29 6.54
C ILE A 11 20.99 2.70 7.96
N VAL A 12 22.14 2.44 8.60
CA VAL A 12 22.18 1.94 9.99
C VAL A 12 21.57 2.94 10.96
N SER A 13 21.85 4.24 10.81
CA SER A 13 21.24 5.29 11.63
C SER A 13 19.73 5.37 11.44
N GLU A 14 19.22 5.28 10.20
CA GLU A 14 17.78 5.29 9.91
C GLU A 14 17.08 4.07 10.56
N ILE A 15 17.71 2.89 10.50
CA ILE A 15 17.18 1.67 11.13
C ILE A 15 17.10 1.83 12.66
N LEU A 16 18.15 2.34 13.29
CA LEU A 16 18.19 2.53 14.75
C LEU A 16 17.16 3.59 15.19
N ASN A 17 16.94 4.63 14.39
CA ASN A 17 15.93 5.64 14.66
C ASN A 17 14.51 5.07 14.55
N LEU A 18 14.25 4.24 13.53
CA LEU A 18 12.98 3.56 13.37
C LEU A 18 12.69 2.60 14.53
N GLN A 19 13.69 1.82 14.96
CA GLN A 19 13.56 0.92 16.12
C GLN A 19 13.24 1.70 17.40
N ARG A 20 13.91 2.83 17.65
CA ARG A 20 13.61 3.70 18.78
C ARG A 20 12.17 4.22 18.75
N HIS A 21 11.69 4.65 17.57
CA HIS A 21 10.33 5.14 17.42
C HIS A 21 9.28 4.05 17.70
N ILE A 22 9.49 2.83 17.20
CA ILE A 22 8.61 1.69 17.45
C ILE A 22 8.57 1.37 18.95
N MET A 23 9.73 1.31 19.62
CA MET A 23 9.80 1.06 21.06
C MET A 23 9.05 2.11 21.87
N ASN A 24 9.17 3.39 21.51
CA ASN A 24 8.44 4.47 22.18
C ASN A 24 6.92 4.36 21.97
N LYS A 25 6.47 4.05 20.75
CA LYS A 25 5.05 3.81 20.45
C LYS A 25 4.49 2.64 21.28
N LEU A 26 5.26 1.55 21.43
CA LEU A 26 4.85 0.42 22.25
C LEU A 26 4.69 0.79 23.73
N HIS A 27 5.66 1.51 24.31
CA HIS A 27 5.53 1.99 25.70
C HIS A 27 4.34 2.93 25.90
N SER A 28 4.02 3.81 24.94
CA SER A 28 2.82 4.66 25.02
C SER A 28 1.52 3.87 24.99
N ILE A 29 1.46 2.78 24.21
CA ILE A 29 0.29 1.89 24.16
C ILE A 29 0.14 1.14 25.48
N GLU A 30 1.23 0.62 26.04
CA GLU A 30 1.24 -0.11 27.31
C GLU A 30 0.77 0.78 28.47
N SER A 31 1.26 2.02 28.55
CA SER A 31 0.78 3.02 29.52
C SER A 31 -0.71 3.36 29.36
N THR A 32 -1.25 3.29 28.14
CA THR A 32 -2.68 3.54 27.87
C THR A 32 -3.56 2.37 28.33
N LEU A 33 -3.04 1.13 28.27
CA LEU A 33 -3.75 -0.07 28.70
C LEU A 33 -3.80 -0.23 30.23
N GLU A 34 -2.79 0.27 30.96
CA GLU A 34 -2.76 0.23 32.44
C GLU A 34 -3.70 1.24 33.12
N SER A 35 -4.32 2.16 32.37
CA SER A 35 -5.13 3.26 32.91
C SER A 35 -6.65 3.01 32.91
N GLN A 36 -7.13 1.80 32.63
CA GLN A 36 -8.56 1.44 32.65
C GLN A 36 -8.95 0.76 33.99
N PRO A 37 -9.82 1.35 34.82
CA PRO A 37 -10.38 0.66 35.98
C PRO A 37 -11.46 -0.33 35.53
N THR A 38 -11.29 -1.60 35.89
CA THR A 38 -12.31 -2.64 35.78
C THR A 38 -13.44 -2.38 36.78
N GLY A 39 -14.53 -1.74 36.33
CA GLY A 39 -15.80 -1.68 37.05
C GLY A 39 -16.72 -2.80 36.58
N GLY A 40 -16.76 -3.91 37.31
CA GLY A 40 -17.73 -4.99 37.10
C GLY A 40 -19.10 -4.59 37.67
N GLY A 41 -20.14 -4.70 36.84
CA GLY A 41 -21.54 -4.63 37.25
C GLY A 41 -22.33 -5.72 36.54
N GLU A 42 -22.76 -6.73 37.29
CA GLU A 42 -23.71 -7.76 36.87
C GLU A 42 -25.04 -7.13 36.44
N PRO A 43 -25.69 -7.62 35.38
CA PRO A 43 -27.12 -7.45 35.19
C PRO A 43 -27.87 -8.68 35.71
N SER A 44 -28.66 -8.46 36.76
CA SER A 44 -29.64 -9.39 37.30
C SER A 44 -30.74 -9.70 36.28
N PHE A 45 -30.98 -10.99 36.09
CA PHE A 45 -32.10 -11.60 35.39
C PHE A 45 -33.43 -11.24 36.07
N ILE A 46 -34.36 -10.63 35.33
CA ILE A 46 -35.78 -10.52 35.72
C ILE A 46 -36.62 -11.09 34.58
N GLU A 47 -37.29 -12.19 34.90
CA GLU A 47 -38.36 -12.81 34.13
C GLU A 47 -39.68 -12.12 34.50
N HIS A 48 -40.46 -11.62 33.53
CA HIS A 48 -41.93 -11.62 33.61
C HIS A 48 -42.61 -11.33 32.25
N SER A 49 -43.78 -11.92 32.14
CA SER A 49 -44.58 -12.28 30.97
C SER A 49 -45.54 -11.18 30.46
N ASP A 50 -46.02 -11.39 29.23
CA ASP A 50 -47.32 -11.07 28.62
C ASP A 50 -48.05 -9.75 28.94
N ASP A 51 -48.36 -8.96 27.91
CA ASP A 51 -49.71 -8.86 27.29
C ASP A 51 -50.04 -7.46 26.69
N ASP A 52 -50.69 -7.54 25.53
CA ASP A 52 -51.63 -6.65 24.83
C ASP A 52 -51.53 -5.10 24.67
N SER A 53 -51.95 -4.72 23.45
CA SER A 53 -52.79 -3.56 23.09
C SER A 53 -52.18 -2.20 22.70
N ALA A 54 -52.88 -1.59 21.74
CA ALA A 54 -52.52 -0.50 20.84
C ALA A 54 -52.75 0.91 21.40
N HIS A 55 -52.04 1.91 20.85
CA HIS A 55 -52.61 3.15 20.24
C HIS A 55 -51.51 4.21 19.99
N SER A 56 -51.45 4.74 18.75
CA SER A 56 -50.84 6.03 18.37
C SER A 56 -51.67 7.22 18.94
N PRO A 57 -51.39 8.54 18.70
CA PRO A 57 -50.31 9.23 17.93
C PRO A 57 -49.73 10.53 18.58
N ILE A 58 -48.83 11.19 17.82
CA ILE A 58 -48.13 12.49 18.00
C ILE A 58 -49.11 13.70 18.17
N PRO A 59 -48.73 14.81 18.86
CA PRO A 59 -48.39 16.08 18.15
C PRO A 59 -47.24 16.92 18.83
N PHE A 60 -46.29 17.54 18.12
CA PHE A 60 -46.33 18.86 17.43
C PHE A 60 -46.11 20.10 18.36
N ASN A 61 -44.92 20.75 18.32
CA ASN A 61 -44.71 22.19 18.01
C ASN A 61 -43.35 22.80 18.48
N LEU A 62 -42.77 23.61 17.57
CA LEU A 62 -41.67 24.59 17.63
C LEU A 62 -42.07 25.87 18.44
N PRO A 63 -41.36 27.03 18.43
CA PRO A 63 -39.92 27.42 18.50
C PRO A 63 -39.67 28.62 19.49
N ASN A 64 -38.41 29.09 19.64
CA ASN A 64 -37.97 30.51 19.85
C ASN A 64 -36.45 30.50 20.13
N THR A 65 -35.53 31.04 19.32
CA THR A 65 -35.20 32.44 18.97
C THR A 65 -35.06 33.37 20.17
N ILE A 66 -33.85 33.90 20.42
CA ILE A 66 -33.54 35.29 20.81
C ILE A 66 -32.04 35.55 20.50
N ASP A 67 -31.79 36.58 19.71
CA ASP A 67 -30.52 37.27 19.46
C ASP A 67 -30.01 38.01 20.70
N GLU A 68 -28.69 38.20 20.84
CA GLU A 68 -28.16 39.47 21.36
C GLU A 68 -26.67 39.63 20.98
N ALA A 69 -26.35 40.73 20.30
CA ALA A 69 -25.00 41.16 19.92
C ALA A 69 -24.54 42.31 20.81
N SER A 70 -23.24 42.40 21.15
CA SER A 70 -22.48 43.68 21.28
C SER A 70 -20.99 43.46 21.65
N GLU A 71 -20.09 44.08 20.87
CA GLU A 71 -18.62 44.18 21.02
C GLU A 71 -18.20 45.30 22.04
N PRO A 72 -16.96 45.88 22.16
CA PRO A 72 -15.62 45.61 21.53
C PRO A 72 -14.33 45.84 22.41
N ASN A 73 -13.16 45.57 21.77
CA ASN A 73 -11.85 46.30 21.86
C ASN A 73 -10.92 46.07 23.11
N TYR A 74 -9.57 46.08 23.13
CA TYR A 74 -8.50 46.73 22.33
C TYR A 74 -7.15 45.94 22.46
N ALA A 75 -6.19 46.29 21.59
CA ALA A 75 -4.91 45.65 21.24
C ALA A 75 -3.77 45.54 22.30
N ALA A 76 -2.86 44.58 22.08
CA ALA A 76 -1.39 44.77 22.23
C ALA A 76 -0.61 43.67 21.49
N ALA A 77 0.38 44.08 20.71
CA ALA A 77 1.26 43.25 19.89
C ALA A 77 2.50 42.78 20.65
N GLN A 78 2.89 41.51 20.48
CA GLN A 78 4.30 41.11 20.50
C GLN A 78 4.53 39.98 19.48
N GLN A 79 5.31 40.30 18.46
CA GLN A 79 5.93 39.34 17.56
C GLN A 79 7.02 38.59 18.34
N ASN A 80 6.91 37.26 18.41
CA ASN A 80 8.05 36.39 18.66
C ASN A 80 7.99 35.25 17.65
N GLY A 81 8.87 35.33 16.66
CA GLY A 81 9.11 34.24 15.71
C GLY A 81 9.66 33.02 16.45
N ALA A 82 8.81 32.02 16.63
CA ALA A 82 9.25 30.64 16.74
C ALA A 82 8.95 30.01 15.38
N ALA A 83 10.01 29.64 14.65
CA ALA A 83 9.89 28.81 13.48
C ALA A 83 9.13 27.54 13.87
N HIS A 84 7.86 27.48 13.48
CA HIS A 84 7.09 26.26 13.48
C HIS A 84 7.77 25.38 12.43
N ILE A 85 8.75 24.59 12.86
CA ILE A 85 9.17 23.41 12.11
C ILE A 85 7.91 22.57 12.08
N ASN A 86 7.14 22.69 10.99
CA ASN A 86 6.21 21.66 10.59
C ASN A 86 7.04 20.39 10.59
N SER A 87 6.89 19.59 11.63
CA SER A 87 7.27 18.20 11.62
C SER A 87 6.33 17.55 10.62
N ASP A 88 6.65 17.76 9.34
CA ASP A 88 6.03 17.08 8.22
C ASP A 88 6.32 15.60 8.50
N GLU A 89 5.35 14.92 9.11
CA GLU A 89 5.39 13.47 9.24
C GLU A 89 5.61 12.95 7.83
N VAL A 90 6.83 12.48 7.53
CA VAL A 90 7.16 11.93 6.23
C VAL A 90 6.30 10.68 6.08
N GLN A 91 5.14 10.84 5.44
CA GLN A 91 4.25 9.74 5.11
C GLN A 91 5.02 8.82 4.17
N LEU A 92 5.59 7.76 4.73
CA LEU A 92 6.38 6.81 3.98
C LEU A 92 5.44 6.04 3.05
N PHE A 93 5.63 6.23 1.74
CA PHE A 93 4.88 5.49 0.73
C PHE A 93 5.02 3.98 0.98
N SER A 94 3.89 3.33 1.24
CA SER A 94 3.80 1.89 1.42
C SER A 94 2.73 1.33 0.49
N PHE A 95 2.95 0.10 0.02
CA PHE A 95 2.07 -0.54 -0.96
C PHE A 95 1.70 -1.94 -0.48
N THR A 96 0.40 -2.22 -0.46
CA THR A 96 -0.15 -3.55 -0.18
C THR A 96 -0.32 -4.31 -1.49
N ARG A 97 0.07 -5.59 -1.49
CA ARG A 97 -0.08 -6.46 -2.66
C ARG A 97 -1.54 -6.52 -3.12
N MET A 98 -1.74 -6.45 -4.43
CA MET A 98 -3.05 -6.61 -5.05
C MET A 98 -3.47 -8.07 -5.08
N GLU A 99 -4.71 -8.33 -4.68
CA GLU A 99 -5.34 -9.65 -4.59
C GLU A 99 -6.53 -9.80 -5.55
N LYS A 100 -7.06 -8.69 -6.08
CA LYS A 100 -8.28 -8.65 -6.89
C LYS A 100 -8.17 -7.77 -8.13
N ALA A 101 -9.11 -7.95 -9.06
CA ALA A 101 -9.11 -7.26 -10.35
C ALA A 101 -9.38 -5.76 -10.21
N GLU A 102 -10.20 -5.39 -9.22
CA GLU A 102 -10.61 -4.03 -8.92
C GLU A 102 -9.41 -3.19 -8.43
N GLU A 103 -8.60 -3.76 -7.54
CA GLU A 103 -7.37 -3.14 -7.04
C GLU A 103 -6.36 -2.90 -8.18
N LEU A 104 -6.28 -3.85 -9.10
CA LEU A 104 -5.48 -3.70 -10.31
C LEU A 104 -6.02 -2.63 -11.27
N ASN A 105 -7.34 -2.48 -11.38
CA ASN A 105 -7.97 -1.37 -12.13
C ASN A 105 -7.58 -0.03 -11.54
N GLU A 106 -7.75 0.08 -10.23
CA GLU A 106 -7.49 1.31 -9.51
C GLU A 106 -5.99 1.67 -9.55
N PHE A 107 -5.12 0.68 -9.35
CA PHE A 107 -3.68 0.89 -9.44
C PHE A 107 -3.24 1.35 -10.83
N ASP A 108 -3.68 0.68 -11.90
CA ASP A 108 -3.36 1.11 -13.28
C ASP A 108 -3.90 2.51 -13.60
N ARG A 109 -5.08 2.85 -13.06
CA ARG A 109 -5.65 4.21 -13.18
C ARG A 109 -4.81 5.25 -12.45
N ARG A 110 -4.43 4.99 -11.19
CA ARG A 110 -3.60 5.90 -10.38
C ARG A 110 -2.21 6.10 -10.96
N LEU A 111 -1.63 5.09 -11.62
CA LEU A 111 -0.35 5.21 -12.31
C LEU A 111 -0.38 6.17 -13.52
N ALA A 112 -1.55 6.67 -13.94
CA ALA A 112 -1.63 7.77 -14.90
C ALA A 112 -1.17 9.11 -14.29
N ASP A 113 -1.28 9.25 -12.97
CA ASP A 113 -0.77 10.41 -12.24
C ASP A 113 0.76 10.33 -12.11
N ALA A 114 1.43 11.42 -12.46
CA ALA A 114 2.90 11.44 -12.55
C ALA A 114 3.57 11.38 -11.17
N GLU A 115 2.97 11.98 -10.15
CA GLU A 115 3.51 11.97 -8.78
C GLU A 115 3.38 10.56 -8.19
N TYR A 116 2.19 9.98 -8.26
CA TYR A 116 1.96 8.61 -7.81
C TYR A 116 2.83 7.59 -8.56
N PHE A 117 3.00 7.76 -9.88
CA PHE A 117 3.91 6.93 -10.67
C PHE A 117 5.34 7.03 -10.16
N LYS A 118 5.82 8.26 -9.92
CA LYS A 118 7.19 8.51 -9.43
C LYS A 118 7.40 7.92 -8.03
N GLU A 119 6.45 8.09 -7.13
CA GLU A 119 6.49 7.50 -5.79
C GLU A 119 6.53 5.97 -5.84
N THR A 120 5.64 5.36 -6.63
CA THR A 120 5.59 3.92 -6.83
C THR A 120 6.89 3.39 -7.41
N TYR A 121 7.43 4.08 -8.43
CA TYR A 121 8.71 3.73 -9.04
C TYR A 121 9.85 3.81 -8.02
N ASN A 122 9.94 4.91 -7.24
CA ASN A 122 10.99 5.09 -6.24
C ASN A 122 10.92 4.04 -5.14
N TRP A 123 9.71 3.72 -4.67
CA TRP A 123 9.48 2.67 -3.69
C TRP A 123 9.89 1.29 -4.22
N LEU A 124 9.51 0.92 -5.44
CA LEU A 124 9.96 -0.33 -6.05
C LEU A 124 11.48 -0.35 -6.22
N ASN A 125 12.06 0.75 -6.70
CA ASN A 125 13.48 0.82 -7.01
C ASN A 125 14.36 0.82 -5.75
N SER A 126 13.84 1.27 -4.61
CA SER A 126 14.54 1.16 -3.31
C SER A 126 14.58 -0.27 -2.77
N LEU A 127 13.59 -1.10 -3.11
CA LEU A 127 13.49 -2.50 -2.69
C LEU A 127 14.17 -3.49 -3.64
N ILE A 128 14.31 -3.16 -4.93
CA ILE A 128 14.86 -4.06 -5.95
C ILE A 128 16.39 -3.91 -6.03
N THR A 129 17.10 -4.90 -5.50
CA THR A 129 18.57 -4.99 -5.56
C THR A 129 19.10 -5.66 -6.84
N GLU A 130 18.22 -6.30 -7.62
CA GLU A 130 18.57 -7.03 -8.83
C GLU A 130 19.08 -6.09 -9.93
N THR A 131 20.10 -6.54 -10.68
CA THR A 131 20.67 -5.80 -11.82
C THR A 131 20.13 -6.31 -13.17
N ASN A 132 19.70 -7.57 -13.23
CA ASN A 132 19.12 -8.15 -14.43
C ASN A 132 17.69 -7.65 -14.66
N CYS A 133 17.39 -7.11 -15.84
CA CYS A 133 16.08 -6.56 -16.19
C CYS A 133 14.90 -7.51 -15.90
N ALA A 134 15.02 -8.80 -16.25
CA ALA A 134 13.95 -9.76 -16.05
C ALA A 134 13.77 -10.14 -14.57
N ASN A 135 14.85 -10.17 -13.78
CA ASN A 135 14.76 -10.34 -12.33
C ASN A 135 14.13 -9.11 -11.67
N ARG A 136 14.50 -7.89 -12.10
CA ARG A 136 13.92 -6.64 -11.59
C ARG A 136 12.40 -6.63 -11.76
N MET A 137 11.93 -6.94 -12.98
CA MET A 137 10.49 -7.08 -13.24
C MET A 137 9.85 -8.21 -12.43
N LEU A 138 10.55 -9.34 -12.20
CA LEU A 138 10.02 -10.44 -11.38
C LEU A 138 9.84 -10.04 -9.92
N VAL A 139 10.82 -9.33 -9.34
CA VAL A 139 10.71 -8.82 -7.97
C VAL A 139 9.59 -7.79 -7.88
N ALA A 140 9.49 -6.87 -8.84
CA ALA A 140 8.38 -5.91 -8.90
C ALA A 140 7.01 -6.61 -8.94
N LEU A 141 6.87 -7.68 -9.73
CA LEU A 141 5.65 -8.48 -9.78
C LEU A 141 5.30 -9.09 -8.40
N ASP A 142 6.29 -9.63 -7.69
CA ASP A 142 6.10 -10.26 -6.38
C ASP A 142 5.90 -9.23 -5.24
N LEU A 143 6.29 -7.97 -5.44
CA LEU A 143 6.02 -6.86 -4.53
C LEU A 143 4.62 -6.27 -4.74
N LEU A 144 4.16 -6.19 -5.99
CA LEU A 144 2.89 -5.56 -6.35
C LEU A 144 1.69 -6.51 -6.28
N PHE A 145 1.88 -7.82 -6.51
CA PHE A 145 0.78 -8.77 -6.63
C PHE A 145 0.90 -9.91 -5.63
N ASP A 146 -0.25 -10.36 -5.14
CA ASP A 146 -0.36 -11.67 -4.52
C ASP A 146 -0.20 -12.80 -5.55
N LYS A 147 0.48 -13.88 -5.16
CA LYS A 147 0.78 -15.01 -6.06
C LYS A 147 -0.47 -15.79 -6.47
N VAL A 148 -1.47 -15.88 -5.60
CA VAL A 148 -2.77 -16.49 -5.94
C VAL A 148 -3.47 -15.63 -6.98
N PHE A 149 -3.44 -14.30 -6.81
CA PHE A 149 -4.02 -13.37 -7.77
C PHE A 149 -3.32 -13.38 -9.13
N VAL A 150 -1.97 -13.43 -9.18
CA VAL A 150 -1.23 -13.61 -10.45
C VAL A 150 -1.70 -14.86 -11.20
N ASN A 151 -2.07 -15.94 -10.48
CA ASN A 151 -2.58 -17.16 -11.11
C ASN A 151 -4.00 -17.01 -11.72
N LYS A 152 -4.78 -16.03 -11.25
CA LYS A 152 -6.09 -15.64 -11.81
C LYS A 152 -5.95 -14.68 -13.01
N CYS A 153 -4.77 -14.14 -13.25
CA CYS A 153 -4.48 -13.26 -14.37
C CYS A 153 -4.04 -14.03 -15.64
N SER A 154 -4.22 -13.42 -16.81
CA SER A 154 -3.59 -13.85 -18.06
C SER A 154 -3.30 -12.66 -18.98
N TRP A 155 -2.52 -12.88 -20.04
CA TRP A 155 -2.14 -11.78 -20.94
C TRP A 155 -3.37 -11.17 -21.63
N THR A 156 -4.18 -12.00 -22.29
CA THR A 156 -5.35 -11.58 -23.08
C THR A 156 -6.69 -11.80 -22.38
N GLY A 157 -6.70 -12.31 -21.14
CA GLY A 157 -7.92 -12.68 -20.41
C GLY A 157 -8.47 -14.07 -20.77
N ARG A 158 -7.90 -14.75 -21.77
CA ARG A 158 -8.24 -16.14 -22.09
C ARG A 158 -7.62 -17.11 -21.07
N GLY A 159 -8.42 -18.03 -20.55
CA GLY A 159 -7.99 -19.15 -19.70
C GLY A 159 -8.02 -20.49 -20.45
N LYS A 160 -7.78 -21.59 -19.73
CA LYS A 160 -7.95 -22.95 -20.28
C LYS A 160 -9.44 -23.29 -20.26
N GLY A 161 -9.96 -23.80 -21.38
CA GLY A 161 -11.40 -24.02 -21.54
C GLY A 161 -12.20 -22.71 -21.49
N ASN A 162 -13.38 -22.75 -20.88
CA ASN A 162 -14.28 -21.60 -20.79
C ASN A 162 -14.01 -20.66 -19.60
N SER A 163 -12.84 -20.78 -18.95
CA SER A 163 -12.48 -19.93 -17.81
C SER A 163 -11.99 -18.56 -18.27
N ARG A 164 -12.65 -17.49 -17.83
CA ARG A 164 -12.19 -16.10 -18.04
C ARG A 164 -11.20 -15.72 -16.94
N LYS A 165 -10.10 -15.07 -17.34
CA LYS A 165 -9.05 -14.56 -16.45
C LYS A 165 -8.93 -13.04 -16.56
N VAL A 166 -8.31 -12.42 -15.56
CA VAL A 166 -8.07 -10.97 -15.56
C VAL A 166 -7.00 -10.61 -16.61
N PRO A 167 -7.31 -9.77 -17.63
CA PRO A 167 -6.36 -9.43 -18.68
C PRO A 167 -5.35 -8.35 -18.23
N LEU A 168 -4.06 -8.59 -18.44
CA LEU A 168 -3.00 -7.59 -18.19
C LEU A 168 -2.61 -6.77 -19.42
N ARG A 169 -2.86 -7.25 -20.64
CA ARG A 169 -2.45 -6.56 -21.88
C ARG A 169 -3.00 -5.14 -22.02
N CYS A 170 -4.18 -4.87 -21.48
CA CYS A 170 -4.83 -3.57 -21.56
C CYS A 170 -4.34 -2.55 -20.51
N ARG A 171 -3.49 -2.94 -19.55
CA ARG A 171 -3.05 -2.09 -18.42
C ARG A 171 -1.83 -1.25 -18.77
N ARG A 172 -2.05 -0.18 -19.53
CA ARG A 172 -0.96 0.54 -20.21
C ARG A 172 0.02 1.17 -19.23
N ASN A 173 -0.46 1.69 -18.09
CA ASN A 173 0.37 2.37 -17.12
C ASN A 173 1.18 1.37 -16.27
N LEU A 174 0.57 0.24 -15.92
CA LEU A 174 1.27 -0.90 -15.33
C LEU A 174 2.39 -1.40 -16.25
N LEU A 175 2.10 -1.63 -17.53
CA LEU A 175 3.12 -2.08 -18.49
C LEU A 175 4.24 -1.05 -18.66
N HIS A 176 3.91 0.25 -18.59
CA HIS A 176 4.89 1.31 -18.59
C HIS A 176 5.78 1.28 -17.34
N LEU A 177 5.19 1.11 -16.14
CA LEU A 177 5.94 0.96 -14.89
C LEU A 177 6.93 -0.21 -14.98
N PHE A 178 6.50 -1.35 -15.51
CA PHE A 178 7.37 -2.53 -15.69
C PHE A 178 8.52 -2.28 -16.66
N LYS A 179 8.27 -1.53 -17.74
CA LYS A 179 9.31 -1.10 -18.68
C LYS A 179 10.37 -0.25 -17.98
N VAL A 180 9.94 0.73 -17.19
CA VAL A 180 10.84 1.67 -16.51
C VAL A 180 11.61 0.98 -15.38
N ILE A 181 10.93 0.19 -14.54
CA ILE A 181 11.59 -0.51 -13.41
C ILE A 181 12.54 -1.61 -13.87
N GLY A 182 12.21 -2.29 -14.97
CA GLY A 182 13.06 -3.30 -15.59
C GLY A 182 14.30 -2.71 -16.25
N SER A 183 14.22 -1.46 -16.71
CA SER A 183 15.35 -0.76 -17.32
C SER A 183 16.41 -0.38 -16.28
N THR A 184 17.66 -0.41 -16.69
CA THR A 184 18.83 -0.01 -15.91
C THR A 184 19.73 0.88 -16.74
N ARG A 185 20.76 1.47 -16.13
CA ARG A 185 21.78 2.24 -16.85
C ARG A 185 22.49 1.44 -17.96
N ARG A 186 22.55 0.11 -17.85
CA ARG A 186 23.29 -0.77 -18.78
C ARG A 186 22.40 -1.46 -19.81
N ALA A 187 21.09 -1.49 -19.60
CA ALA A 187 20.15 -2.18 -20.46
C ALA A 187 18.75 -1.56 -20.34
N SER A 188 18.13 -1.25 -21.48
CA SER A 188 16.75 -0.77 -21.56
C SER A 188 15.80 -1.92 -21.89
N VAL A 189 14.63 -1.91 -21.27
CA VAL A 189 13.55 -2.86 -21.57
C VAL A 189 12.61 -2.23 -22.59
N SER A 190 12.30 -2.95 -23.67
CA SER A 190 11.32 -2.54 -24.68
C SER A 190 9.91 -2.96 -24.27
N ARG A 191 8.89 -2.49 -25.00
CA ARG A 191 7.50 -2.92 -24.77
C ARG A 191 7.33 -4.43 -25.03
N SER A 192 8.00 -4.95 -26.05
CA SER A 192 7.97 -6.37 -26.40
C SER A 192 8.58 -7.23 -25.29
N ASP A 193 9.67 -6.77 -24.68
CA ASP A 193 10.29 -7.47 -23.55
C ASP A 193 9.34 -7.58 -22.34
N VAL A 194 8.57 -6.52 -22.06
CA VAL A 194 7.55 -6.54 -20.99
C VAL A 194 6.42 -7.52 -21.33
N GLU A 195 5.95 -7.51 -22.58
CA GLU A 195 4.93 -8.45 -23.06
C GLU A 195 5.39 -9.90 -22.90
N ASP A 196 6.58 -10.23 -23.40
CA ASP A 196 7.16 -11.57 -23.28
C ASP A 196 7.36 -11.99 -21.83
N PHE A 197 7.80 -11.05 -20.99
CA PHE A 197 7.92 -11.26 -19.55
C PHE A 197 6.56 -11.65 -18.93
N PHE A 198 5.50 -10.88 -19.15
CA PHE A 198 4.18 -11.17 -18.57
C PHE A 198 3.60 -12.47 -19.14
N ILE A 199 3.67 -12.69 -20.46
CA ILE A 199 3.21 -13.94 -21.07
C ILE A 199 3.88 -15.14 -20.42
N LYS A 200 5.20 -15.09 -20.22
CA LYS A 200 5.96 -16.18 -19.59
C LYS A 200 5.60 -16.36 -18.13
N LYS A 201 5.56 -15.28 -17.34
CA LYS A 201 5.32 -15.36 -15.88
C LYS A 201 3.89 -15.74 -15.52
N LEU A 202 2.91 -15.31 -16.31
CA LEU A 202 1.51 -15.71 -16.14
C LEU A 202 1.28 -17.16 -16.54
N LYS A 203 1.99 -17.70 -17.54
CA LYS A 203 1.93 -19.14 -17.85
C LYS A 203 2.51 -20.00 -16.74
N GLN A 204 3.57 -19.51 -16.09
CA GLN A 204 4.28 -20.20 -15.00
C GLN A 204 3.65 -19.98 -13.62
N SER A 205 2.60 -19.14 -13.51
CA SER A 205 2.02 -18.73 -12.22
C SER A 205 1.58 -19.91 -11.36
N LYS A 206 0.91 -20.90 -11.96
CA LYS A 206 0.40 -22.08 -11.24
C LYS A 206 1.53 -22.92 -10.66
N GLN A 207 2.59 -23.15 -11.45
CA GLN A 207 3.78 -23.84 -10.97
C GLN A 207 4.44 -23.06 -9.84
N ARG A 208 4.61 -21.73 -9.99
CA ARG A 208 5.19 -20.86 -8.96
C ARG A 208 4.38 -20.82 -7.67
N LEU A 209 3.06 -20.90 -7.76
CA LEU A 209 2.16 -20.97 -6.60
C LEU A 209 2.36 -22.28 -5.83
N ASN A 210 2.54 -23.40 -6.53
CA ASN A 210 2.73 -24.71 -5.91
C ASN A 210 4.14 -24.93 -5.31
N LEU A 211 5.15 -24.19 -5.77
CA LEU A 211 6.54 -24.28 -5.26
C LEU A 211 6.84 -23.31 -4.10
N GLN A 212 5.82 -22.72 -3.47
CA GLN A 212 6.03 -21.83 -2.33
C GLN A 212 6.75 -22.55 -1.18
N GLY A 213 7.73 -21.87 -0.56
CA GLY A 213 8.50 -22.39 0.57
C GLY A 213 9.81 -23.09 0.21
N ILE A 214 10.07 -23.44 -1.06
CA ILE A 214 11.22 -24.29 -1.42
C ILE A 214 12.42 -23.47 -1.92
N ARG A 215 12.26 -22.48 -2.83
CA ARG A 215 13.33 -21.58 -3.33
C ARG A 215 12.78 -20.24 -3.87
N LYS A 216 13.56 -19.14 -3.81
CA LYS A 216 13.25 -17.88 -4.52
C LYS A 216 13.35 -18.09 -6.04
N ALA A 217 12.33 -17.67 -6.79
CA ALA A 217 12.31 -17.79 -8.24
C ALA A 217 13.21 -16.72 -8.88
N THR A 218 14.11 -17.11 -9.78
CA THR A 218 14.93 -16.18 -10.58
C THR A 218 14.72 -16.42 -12.09
N CYS A 219 14.97 -15.39 -12.89
CA CYS A 219 15.03 -15.49 -14.34
C CYS A 219 16.47 -15.84 -14.75
N HIS A 220 16.69 -17.08 -15.20
CA HIS A 220 17.98 -17.46 -15.77
C HIS A 220 18.13 -16.90 -17.20
N VAL A 221 19.24 -16.20 -17.46
CA VAL A 221 19.65 -15.85 -18.82
C VAL A 221 20.35 -17.06 -19.42
N LYS A 222 19.86 -17.56 -20.56
CA LYS A 222 20.63 -18.55 -21.33
C LYS A 222 21.77 -17.81 -22.00
N ARG A 223 23.01 -18.24 -21.74
CA ARG A 223 24.20 -17.72 -22.42
C ARG A 223 24.14 -18.23 -23.87
N THR A 224 23.78 -17.37 -24.80
CA THR A 224 23.92 -17.69 -26.23
C THR A 224 25.42 -17.70 -26.52
N GLN A 225 25.99 -18.88 -26.77
CA GLN A 225 27.35 -18.97 -27.29
C GLN A 225 27.32 -18.36 -28.69
N LEU A 226 28.03 -17.25 -28.87
CA LEU A 226 28.34 -16.72 -30.20
C LEU A 226 29.33 -17.70 -30.82
N SER A 227 28.85 -18.49 -31.79
CA SER A 227 29.65 -19.33 -32.68
C SER A 227 30.18 -18.52 -33.83
#